data_AF-A0A849TUL3-F1
#
_entry.id   AF-A0A849TUL3-F1
#
_cell.length_a   1.000
_cell.length_b   1.000
_cell.length_c   1.000
_cell.angle_alpha   90.00
_cell.angle_beta   90.00
_cell.angle_gamma   90.00
#
_symmetry.space_group_name_H-M   'P 1'
#
loop_
_entity.id
_entity.type
_entity.pdbx_description
1 polymer ?
#
loop_
_entity_poly.entity_id
_entity_poly.type
_entity_poly.pdbx_seq_one_letter_code
_entity_poly.pdbx_strand_id
1 'polypeptide(L)'
;MTRRITRIDNGLPTEAWQQLGADIVARLHTLAEISDESGQLTRLYLGPAHKRAVALVSNWFETAGLETRVDATGSVVGRYGAQGDGGPVLILGSHIDTVRNAGLYDGNLGVVTALTVVERLSRAGVRLPFAIEVVAFGDEEGVRFASALGGSRALAGRFDPRLLDERDADGISRRAALEAFGCRPELIAAEARDPGRVLGYVEVHIEQGPVLEADGLAVGVVTAINGASRGRVGVRGESGHAGTVPMIMRRDALARSFDSSDRIGWAWLR
;
A
#
# COMPACT_ATOMS: atom_id res chain seq x y z
N MET A 1 27.13 -8.41 2.02
CA MET A 1 27.15 -9.25 3.24
C MET A 1 25.77 -9.88 3.40
N THR A 2 25.55 -11.08 2.87
CA THR A 2 24.30 -11.80 3.04
C THR A 2 24.29 -12.41 4.44
N ARG A 3 23.67 -11.72 5.41
CA ARG A 3 23.45 -12.31 6.73
C ARG A 3 22.41 -13.41 6.54
N ARG A 4 22.80 -14.67 6.78
CA ARG A 4 21.85 -15.79 6.86
C ARG A 4 20.81 -15.42 7.91
N ILE A 5 19.53 -15.37 7.50
CA ILE A 5 18.42 -15.32 8.46
C ILE A 5 18.50 -16.64 9.24
N THR A 6 18.91 -16.56 10.51
CA THR A 6 18.86 -17.73 11.39
C THR A 6 17.39 -18.03 11.60
N ARG A 7 16.96 -19.23 11.19
CA ARG A 7 15.62 -19.73 11.48
C ARG A 7 15.48 -19.71 13.00
N ILE A 8 14.60 -18.86 13.53
CA ILE A 8 14.28 -18.89 14.95
C ILE A 8 13.45 -20.16 15.14
N ASP A 9 14.06 -21.17 15.75
CA ASP A 9 13.31 -22.37 16.15
C ASP A 9 12.40 -21.98 17.31
N ASN A 10 11.13 -21.86 16.97
CA ASN A 10 10.04 -21.50 17.86
C ASN A 10 9.22 -22.74 18.24
N GLY A 11 9.74 -23.95 17.99
CA GLY A 11 9.16 -25.22 18.41
C GLY A 11 7.87 -25.62 17.68
N LEU A 12 7.48 -24.90 16.63
CA LEU A 12 6.31 -25.27 15.82
C LEU A 12 6.70 -26.26 14.72
N PRO A 13 5.91 -27.34 14.53
CA PRO A 13 6.15 -28.30 13.46
C PRO A 13 5.92 -27.66 12.08
N THR A 14 6.56 -28.21 11.04
CA THR A 14 6.51 -27.67 9.67
C THR A 14 5.09 -27.56 9.14
N GLU A 15 4.22 -28.52 9.47
CA GLU A 15 2.82 -28.54 9.06
C GLU A 15 2.05 -27.33 9.59
N ALA A 16 2.36 -26.88 10.82
CA ALA A 16 1.74 -25.69 11.39
C ALA A 16 2.13 -24.42 10.62
N TRP A 17 3.38 -24.32 10.14
CA TRP A 17 3.82 -23.22 9.30
C TRP A 17 3.17 -23.23 7.91
N GLN A 18 3.04 -24.42 7.33
CA GLN A 18 2.37 -24.59 6.04
C GLN A 18 0.88 -24.20 6.13
N GLN A 19 0.21 -24.60 7.21
CA GLN A 19 -1.19 -24.22 7.43
C GLN A 19 -1.34 -22.70 7.58
N LEU A 20 -0.45 -22.03 8.33
CA LEU A 20 -0.48 -20.58 8.43
C LEU A 20 -0.31 -19.89 7.08
N GLY A 21 0.60 -20.40 6.24
CA GLY A 21 0.77 -19.92 4.87
C GLY A 21 -0.51 -20.09 4.04
N ALA A 22 -1.16 -21.26 4.13
CA ALA A 22 -2.41 -21.54 3.44
C ALA A 22 -3.55 -20.62 3.91
N ASP A 23 -3.66 -20.36 5.21
CA ASP A 23 -4.67 -19.47 5.79
C ASP A 23 -4.49 -18.01 5.32
N ILE A 24 -3.23 -17.56 5.22
CA ILE A 24 -2.90 -16.23 4.66
C ILE A 24 -3.36 -16.17 3.20
N VAL A 25 -3.00 -17.16 2.38
CA VAL A 25 -3.39 -17.19 0.96
C VAL A 25 -4.91 -17.25 0.79
N ALA A 26 -5.61 -18.03 1.61
CA ALA A 26 -7.07 -18.08 1.59
C ALA A 26 -7.71 -16.71 1.88
N ARG A 27 -7.21 -15.97 2.89
CA ARG A 27 -7.68 -14.61 3.17
C ARG A 27 -7.37 -13.64 2.03
N LEU A 28 -6.22 -13.77 1.37
CA LEU A 28 -5.90 -12.96 0.20
C LEU A 28 -6.94 -13.19 -0.91
N HIS A 29 -7.31 -14.44 -1.18
CA HIS A 29 -8.36 -14.75 -2.16
C HIS A 29 -9.70 -14.13 -1.77
N THR A 30 -10.14 -14.26 -0.52
CA THR A 30 -11.37 -13.61 -0.04
C THR A 30 -11.33 -12.09 -0.21
N LEU A 31 -10.20 -11.46 0.09
CA LEU A 31 -10.05 -10.02 -0.08
C LEU A 31 -10.05 -9.60 -1.56
N ALA A 32 -9.49 -10.43 -2.45
CA ALA A 32 -9.44 -10.17 -3.88
C ALA A 32 -10.79 -10.33 -4.60
N GLU A 33 -11.75 -11.04 -4.01
CA GLU A 33 -13.15 -11.08 -4.51
C GLU A 33 -13.81 -9.69 -4.43
N ILE A 34 -13.29 -8.79 -3.59
CA ILE A 34 -13.78 -7.42 -3.48
C ILE A 34 -13.12 -6.54 -4.53
N SER A 35 -13.74 -6.49 -5.70
CA SER A 35 -13.33 -5.67 -6.85
C SER A 35 -14.49 -4.85 -7.40
N ASP A 36 -14.19 -3.71 -8.02
CA ASP A 36 -15.16 -2.90 -8.78
C ASP A 36 -15.20 -3.31 -10.27
N GLU A 37 -14.30 -4.18 -10.73
CA GLU A 37 -14.23 -4.68 -12.11
C GLU A 37 -14.35 -6.21 -12.13
N SER A 38 -15.29 -6.74 -12.91
CA SER A 38 -15.53 -8.19 -12.99
C SER A 38 -14.34 -8.91 -13.64
N GLY A 39 -13.88 -10.00 -13.00
CA GLY A 39 -12.77 -10.82 -13.49
C GLY A 39 -11.38 -10.20 -13.31
N GLN A 40 -11.29 -9.03 -12.67
CA GLN A 40 -10.04 -8.34 -12.37
C GLN A 40 -10.04 -7.92 -10.90
N LEU A 41 -8.85 -7.68 -10.33
CA LEU A 41 -8.75 -7.02 -9.02
C LEU A 41 -8.53 -5.53 -9.24
N THR A 42 -9.57 -4.74 -9.00
CA THR A 42 -9.51 -3.28 -9.04
C THR A 42 -10.24 -2.74 -7.82
N ARG A 43 -9.46 -2.16 -6.90
CA ARG A 43 -9.96 -1.59 -5.65
C ARG A 43 -9.34 -0.23 -5.41
N LEU A 44 -9.96 0.79 -6.01
CA LEU A 44 -9.47 2.16 -5.93
C LEU A 44 -9.81 2.80 -4.59
N TYR A 45 -8.87 3.59 -4.07
CA TYR A 45 -9.04 4.34 -2.81
C TYR A 45 -10.37 5.13 -2.75
N LEU A 46 -11.04 5.04 -1.61
CA LEU A 46 -12.36 5.63 -1.34
C LEU A 46 -13.47 5.22 -2.33
N GLY A 47 -13.25 4.18 -3.14
CA GLY A 47 -14.24 3.61 -4.05
C GLY A 47 -15.17 2.59 -3.36
N PRO A 48 -16.20 2.09 -4.06
CA PRO A 48 -17.11 1.10 -3.51
C PRO A 48 -16.42 -0.20 -3.08
N ALA A 49 -15.48 -0.74 -3.86
CA ALA A 49 -14.71 -1.92 -3.45
C ALA A 49 -13.84 -1.63 -2.24
N HIS A 50 -13.23 -0.44 -2.16
CA HIS A 50 -12.44 -0.07 -0.99
C HIS A 50 -13.32 -0.02 0.27
N LYS A 51 -14.54 0.52 0.18
CA LYS A 51 -15.50 0.54 1.30
C LYS A 51 -15.84 -0.88 1.79
N ARG A 52 -16.08 -1.81 0.86
CA ARG A 52 -16.35 -3.22 1.19
C ARG A 52 -15.13 -3.91 1.82
N ALA A 53 -13.93 -3.65 1.30
CA ALA A 53 -12.69 -4.20 1.86
C ALA A 53 -12.40 -3.66 3.26
N VAL A 54 -12.58 -2.35 3.48
CA VAL A 54 -12.49 -1.73 4.81
C VAL A 54 -13.43 -2.42 5.79
N ALA A 55 -14.68 -2.72 5.40
CA ALA A 55 -15.62 -3.43 6.27
C ALA A 55 -15.17 -4.87 6.56
N LEU A 56 -14.69 -5.61 5.56
CA LEU A 56 -14.19 -6.97 5.73
C LEU A 56 -12.96 -7.02 6.65
N VAL A 57 -11.97 -6.15 6.40
CA VAL A 57 -10.74 -6.07 7.19
C VAL A 57 -11.04 -5.62 8.63
N SER A 58 -11.97 -4.67 8.81
CA SER A 58 -12.39 -4.25 10.15
C SER A 58 -13.00 -5.42 10.93
N ASN A 59 -13.90 -6.18 10.31
CA ASN A 59 -14.48 -7.38 10.92
C ASN A 59 -13.40 -8.43 11.27
N TRP A 60 -12.39 -8.61 10.40
CA TRP A 60 -11.28 -9.51 10.71
C TRP A 60 -10.45 -9.04 11.92
N PHE A 61 -10.18 -7.74 12.01
CA PHE A 61 -9.45 -7.17 13.15
C PHE A 61 -10.24 -7.35 14.45
N GLU A 62 -11.54 -7.04 14.44
CA GLU A 62 -12.43 -7.24 15.58
C GLU A 62 -12.50 -8.71 16.01
N THR A 63 -12.67 -9.62 15.06
CA THR A 63 -12.71 -11.08 15.31
C THR A 63 -11.39 -11.60 15.89
N ALA A 64 -10.26 -11.01 15.48
CA ALA A 64 -8.95 -11.33 16.04
C ALA A 64 -8.70 -10.69 17.42
N GLY A 65 -9.64 -9.89 17.94
CA GLY A 65 -9.55 -9.26 19.26
C GLY A 65 -8.79 -7.94 19.29
N LEU A 66 -8.70 -7.23 18.16
CA LEU A 66 -8.14 -5.89 18.08
C LEU A 66 -9.23 -4.84 18.32
N GLU A 67 -8.88 -3.79 19.06
CA GLU A 67 -9.68 -2.56 19.12
C GLU A 67 -9.59 -1.86 17.75
N THR A 68 -10.70 -1.87 17.02
CA THR A 68 -10.70 -1.53 15.60
C THR A 68 -11.43 -0.22 15.32
N ARG A 69 -10.86 0.59 14.42
CA ARG A 69 -11.49 1.81 13.91
C ARG A 69 -11.08 2.07 12.46
N VAL A 70 -11.91 2.81 11.75
CA VAL A 70 -11.53 3.48 10.50
C VAL A 70 -11.06 4.88 10.84
N ASP A 71 -9.89 5.27 10.36
CA ASP A 71 -9.28 6.56 10.67
C ASP A 71 -9.80 7.69 9.76
N ALA A 72 -9.39 8.92 10.03
CA ALA A 72 -9.80 10.10 9.26
C ALA A 72 -9.34 10.07 7.79
N THR A 73 -8.41 9.19 7.43
CA THR A 73 -7.95 8.92 6.06
C THR A 73 -8.63 7.72 5.41
N GLY A 74 -9.57 7.06 6.09
CA GLY A 74 -10.23 5.87 5.55
C GLY A 74 -9.37 4.60 5.63
N SER A 75 -8.26 4.63 6.37
CA SER A 75 -7.45 3.44 6.66
C SER A 75 -8.06 2.66 7.82
N VAL A 76 -7.91 1.34 7.85
CA VAL A 76 -8.34 0.50 8.99
C VAL A 76 -7.19 0.38 9.98
N VAL A 77 -7.45 0.70 11.25
CA VAL A 77 -6.49 0.60 12.34
C VAL A 77 -7.04 -0.36 13.39
N GLY A 78 -6.29 -1.43 13.66
CA GLY A 78 -6.56 -2.35 14.76
C GLY A 78 -5.46 -2.26 15.81
N ARG A 79 -5.83 -2.10 17.08
CA ARG A 79 -4.88 -2.06 18.19
C ARG A 79 -5.01 -3.29 19.07
N TYR A 80 -3.89 -3.97 19.27
CA TYR A 80 -3.72 -5.04 20.25
C TYR A 80 -2.94 -4.51 21.44
N GLY A 81 -3.58 -4.45 22.60
CA GLY A 81 -3.03 -3.82 23.81
C GLY A 81 -1.73 -4.45 24.31
N ALA A 82 -0.93 -3.63 25.00
CA ALA A 82 0.26 -4.08 25.72
C ALA A 82 -0.11 -4.86 27.00
N GLN A 83 0.88 -5.47 27.63
CA GLN A 83 0.79 -5.93 29.01
C GLN A 83 0.79 -4.70 29.93
N GLY A 84 -0.36 -4.42 30.55
CA GLY A 84 -0.58 -3.21 31.36
C GLY A 84 -0.96 -1.98 30.54
N ASP A 85 -1.09 -0.84 31.21
CA ASP A 85 -1.57 0.39 30.59
C ASP A 85 -0.42 1.19 29.94
N GLY A 86 -0.64 1.65 28.70
CA GLY A 86 0.13 2.75 28.13
C GLY A 86 1.54 2.44 27.60
N GLY A 87 1.85 1.19 27.24
CA GLY A 87 3.12 0.82 26.61
C GLY A 87 3.33 1.43 25.20
N PRO A 88 4.58 1.49 24.71
CA PRO A 88 4.87 1.94 23.35
C PRO A 88 4.24 1.00 22.31
N VAL A 89 4.23 1.39 21.04
CA VAL A 89 3.56 0.67 19.96
C VAL A 89 4.53 0.24 18.87
N LEU A 90 4.46 -1.03 18.47
CA LEU A 90 5.03 -1.51 17.22
C LEU A 90 3.92 -1.49 16.15
N ILE A 91 4.18 -0.83 15.03
CA ILE A 91 3.20 -0.74 13.93
C ILE A 91 3.55 -1.79 12.89
N LEU A 92 2.57 -2.60 12.53
CA LEU A 92 2.62 -3.52 11.40
C LEU A 92 1.63 -3.01 10.36
N GLY A 93 1.97 -3.05 9.09
CA GLY A 93 0.99 -2.61 8.09
C GLY A 93 1.46 -2.77 6.68
N SER A 94 0.55 -2.40 5.78
CA SER A 94 0.75 -2.19 4.36
C SER A 94 -0.54 -1.55 3.82
N HIS A 95 -0.88 -1.75 2.55
CA HIS A 95 -2.06 -1.15 1.94
C HIS A 95 -3.10 -2.17 1.48
N ILE A 96 -4.32 -1.68 1.27
CA ILE A 96 -5.43 -2.44 0.71
C ILE A 96 -6.05 -1.71 -0.48
N ASP A 97 -5.59 -0.55 -0.95
CA ASP A 97 -5.92 -0.15 -2.33
C ASP A 97 -5.06 -0.92 -3.33
N THR A 98 -5.52 -0.94 -4.58
CA THR A 98 -4.82 -1.60 -5.67
C THR A 98 -4.80 -0.70 -6.90
N VAL A 99 -3.84 -0.93 -7.79
CA VAL A 99 -3.98 -0.55 -9.20
C VAL A 99 -5.16 -1.26 -9.88
N ARG A 100 -5.46 -0.85 -11.12
CA ARG A 100 -6.40 -1.58 -11.98
C ARG A 100 -5.78 -2.90 -12.43
N ASN A 101 -6.57 -3.97 -12.44
CA ASN A 101 -6.13 -5.31 -12.81
C ASN A 101 -4.86 -5.76 -12.04
N ALA A 102 -4.87 -5.53 -10.73
CA ALA A 102 -3.76 -5.81 -9.84
C ALA A 102 -3.56 -7.31 -9.60
N GLY A 103 -2.36 -7.65 -9.11
CA GLY A 103 -2.07 -8.97 -8.57
C GLY A 103 -2.67 -9.17 -7.17
N LEU A 104 -2.70 -10.43 -6.72
CA LEU A 104 -3.29 -10.82 -5.43
C LEU A 104 -2.55 -10.24 -4.20
N TYR A 105 -1.23 -10.11 -4.30
CA TYR A 105 -0.35 -9.99 -3.13
C TYR A 105 0.06 -8.57 -2.76
N ASP A 106 0.13 -7.67 -3.73
CA ASP A 106 0.60 -6.28 -3.55
C ASP A 106 -0.23 -5.56 -2.49
N GLY A 107 0.43 -5.02 -1.46
CA GLY A 107 -0.19 -4.48 -0.24
C GLY A 107 -0.89 -5.50 0.66
N ASN A 108 -1.86 -6.24 0.10
CA ASN A 108 -2.73 -7.16 0.83
C ASN A 108 -1.95 -8.17 1.68
N LEU A 109 -0.83 -8.68 1.16
CA LEU A 109 0.03 -9.64 1.86
C LEU A 109 0.52 -9.08 3.21
N GLY A 110 0.94 -7.82 3.25
CA GLY A 110 1.45 -7.20 4.47
C GLY A 110 0.38 -7.07 5.54
N VAL A 111 -0.82 -6.65 5.15
CA VAL A 111 -1.97 -6.50 6.07
C VAL A 111 -2.43 -7.85 6.62
N VAL A 112 -2.64 -8.85 5.75
CA VAL A 112 -3.10 -10.19 6.16
C VAL A 112 -2.05 -10.92 7.01
N THR A 113 -0.77 -10.74 6.70
CA THR A 113 0.32 -11.30 7.51
C THR A 113 0.37 -10.66 8.89
N ALA A 114 0.28 -9.33 8.97
CA ALA A 114 0.24 -8.59 10.23
C ALA A 114 -0.95 -8.99 11.12
N LEU A 115 -2.14 -9.12 10.52
CA LEU A 115 -3.33 -9.65 11.19
C LEU A 115 -3.07 -11.06 11.74
N THR A 116 -2.48 -11.94 10.94
CA THR A 116 -2.21 -13.34 11.35
C THR A 116 -1.27 -13.38 12.56
N VAL A 117 -0.26 -12.50 12.64
CA VAL A 117 0.61 -12.37 13.83
C VAL A 117 -0.20 -12.04 15.07
N VAL A 118 -1.05 -11.00 15.01
CA VAL A 118 -1.84 -10.56 16.16
C VAL A 118 -2.91 -11.58 16.55
N GLU A 119 -3.57 -12.20 15.57
CA GLU A 119 -4.57 -13.23 15.80
C GLU A 119 -3.97 -14.42 16.56
N ARG A 120 -2.73 -14.84 16.25
CA ARG A 120 -2.05 -15.90 17.01
C ARG A 120 -1.75 -15.49 18.44
N LEU A 121 -1.26 -14.26 18.66
CA LEU A 121 -1.01 -13.74 20.00
C LEU A 121 -2.30 -13.69 20.82
N SER A 122 -3.38 -13.21 20.21
CA SER A 122 -4.70 -13.09 20.81
C SER A 122 -5.26 -14.46 21.21
N ARG A 123 -5.26 -15.44 20.28
CA ARG A 123 -5.71 -16.82 20.54
C ARG A 123 -4.87 -17.53 21.60
N ALA A 124 -3.58 -17.22 21.69
CA ALA A 124 -2.69 -17.76 22.71
C ALA A 124 -2.79 -17.03 24.07
N GLY A 125 -3.56 -15.94 24.17
CA GLY A 125 -3.65 -15.12 25.38
C GLY A 125 -2.35 -14.38 25.72
N VAL A 126 -1.44 -14.20 24.75
CA VAL A 126 -0.12 -13.60 24.98
C VAL A 126 -0.16 -12.10 24.75
N ARG A 127 0.10 -11.32 25.80
CA ARG A 127 0.34 -9.86 25.71
C ARG A 127 1.84 -9.58 25.72
N LEU A 128 2.27 -8.62 24.90
CA LEU A 128 3.66 -8.18 24.80
C LEU A 128 3.89 -6.96 25.71
N PRO A 129 5.14 -6.62 26.08
CA PRO A 129 5.42 -5.40 26.85
C PRO A 129 5.15 -4.08 26.07
N PHE A 130 4.68 -4.19 24.83
CA PHE A 130 4.28 -3.10 23.95
C PHE A 130 3.00 -3.49 23.20
N ALA A 131 2.27 -2.50 22.72
CA ALA A 131 1.09 -2.70 21.89
C ALA A 131 1.51 -3.00 20.45
N ILE A 132 0.65 -3.71 19.71
CA ILE A 132 0.77 -3.83 18.25
C ILE A 132 -0.38 -3.07 17.61
N GLU A 133 -0.08 -2.17 16.69
CA GLU A 133 -1.08 -1.61 15.78
C GLU A 133 -0.93 -2.26 14.41
N VAL A 134 -2.03 -2.79 13.87
CA VAL A 134 -2.11 -3.21 12.48
C VAL A 134 -2.81 -2.12 11.69
N VAL A 135 -2.17 -1.61 10.64
CA VAL A 135 -2.71 -0.55 9.79
C VAL A 135 -2.85 -1.07 8.36
N ALA A 136 -4.08 -1.02 7.85
CA ALA A 136 -4.40 -1.27 6.44
C ALA A 136 -4.64 0.09 5.77
N PHE A 137 -3.60 0.65 5.17
CA PHE A 137 -3.69 1.93 4.47
C PHE A 137 -4.57 1.82 3.23
N GLY A 138 -5.34 2.86 2.94
CA GLY A 138 -6.21 2.89 1.76
C GLY A 138 -5.63 3.62 0.55
N ASP A 139 -4.50 4.33 0.69
CA ASP A 139 -4.02 5.29 -0.33
C ASP A 139 -2.52 5.17 -0.53
N GLU A 140 -2.05 4.07 -1.08
CA GLU A 140 -0.63 3.83 -1.41
C GLU A 140 -0.36 4.00 -2.90
N GLU A 141 -1.25 3.53 -3.77
CA GLU A 141 -0.98 3.33 -5.19
C GLU A 141 -1.11 4.63 -6.00
N GLY A 142 -1.89 5.60 -5.49
CA GLY A 142 -2.10 6.90 -6.14
C GLY A 142 -2.81 6.80 -7.49
N VAL A 143 -3.78 5.87 -7.61
CA VAL A 143 -4.48 5.62 -8.88
C VAL A 143 -5.68 6.55 -9.07
N ARG A 144 -6.46 6.76 -7.99
CA ARG A 144 -7.66 7.61 -8.07
C ARG A 144 -7.33 9.10 -8.04
N PHE A 145 -6.40 9.48 -7.16
CA PHE A 145 -5.92 10.85 -7.01
C PHE A 145 -4.45 10.93 -7.41
N ALA A 146 -4.01 12.10 -7.86
CA ALA A 146 -2.66 12.28 -8.38
C ALA A 146 -1.54 12.07 -7.34
N SER A 147 -1.85 12.29 -6.05
CA SER A 147 -0.94 11.99 -4.95
C SER A 147 -1.33 10.69 -4.24
N ALA A 148 -0.30 10.06 -3.68
CA ALA A 148 -0.39 8.82 -2.93
C ALA A 148 0.23 8.99 -1.53
N LEU A 149 0.15 7.93 -0.72
CA LEU A 149 0.68 7.85 0.64
C LEU A 149 0.00 8.84 1.62
N GLY A 150 -1.27 9.20 1.37
CA GLY A 150 -2.01 10.12 2.23
C GLY A 150 -2.15 9.59 3.66
N GLY A 151 -2.54 8.33 3.81
CA GLY A 151 -2.70 7.66 5.11
C GLY A 151 -1.40 7.57 5.90
N SER A 152 -0.32 7.09 5.28
CA SER A 152 0.98 6.95 5.95
C SER A 152 1.61 8.31 6.28
N ARG A 153 1.42 9.34 5.43
CA ARG A 153 1.81 10.72 5.75
C ARG A 153 1.02 11.28 6.93
N ALA A 154 -0.29 11.02 7.03
CA ALA A 154 -1.08 11.42 8.18
C ALA A 154 -0.58 10.77 9.47
N LEU A 155 -0.35 9.45 9.43
CA LEU A 155 0.21 8.70 10.56
C LEU A 155 1.57 9.27 11.01
N ALA A 156 2.42 9.68 10.06
CA ALA A 156 3.72 10.30 10.33
C ALA A 156 3.65 11.80 10.71
N GLY A 157 2.46 12.41 10.80
CA GLY A 157 2.30 13.84 11.07
C GLY A 157 2.79 14.76 9.94
N ARG A 158 2.80 14.25 8.71
CA ARG A 158 3.38 14.87 7.50
C ARG A 158 2.36 15.04 6.38
N PHE A 159 1.07 14.94 6.69
CA PHE A 159 -0.01 15.15 5.70
C PHE A 159 -0.03 16.60 5.23
N ASP A 160 -0.11 16.81 3.93
CA ASP A 160 -0.28 18.14 3.33
C ASP A 160 -1.79 18.41 3.12
N PRO A 161 -2.39 19.38 3.84
CA PRO A 161 -3.82 19.66 3.72
C PRO A 161 -4.27 20.04 2.31
N ARG A 162 -3.37 20.54 1.45
CA ARG A 162 -3.68 20.89 0.05
C ARG A 162 -4.11 19.68 -0.78
N LEU A 163 -3.71 18.46 -0.38
CA LEU A 163 -4.10 17.23 -1.07
C LEU A 163 -5.61 16.97 -0.98
N LEU A 164 -6.32 17.59 -0.02
CA LEU A 164 -7.77 17.48 0.11
C LEU A 164 -8.52 18.15 -1.06
N ASP A 165 -7.88 19.09 -1.74
CA ASP A 165 -8.45 19.81 -2.89
C ASP A 165 -8.14 19.13 -4.23
N GLU A 166 -7.31 18.07 -4.23
CA GLU A 166 -7.07 17.25 -5.42
C GLU A 166 -8.36 16.61 -5.90
N ARG A 167 -8.52 16.54 -7.22
CA ARG A 167 -9.70 15.95 -7.86
C ARG A 167 -9.31 14.69 -8.62
N ASP A 168 -10.20 13.70 -8.59
CA ASP A 168 -10.11 12.52 -9.44
C ASP A 168 -10.55 12.84 -10.89
N ALA A 169 -10.56 11.82 -11.75
CA ALA A 169 -10.90 11.96 -13.17
C ALA A 169 -12.35 12.45 -13.40
N ASP A 170 -13.24 12.20 -12.43
CA ASP A 170 -14.65 12.61 -12.47
C ASP A 170 -14.87 13.99 -11.82
N GLY A 171 -13.78 14.64 -11.38
CA GLY A 171 -13.83 15.96 -10.75
C GLY A 171 -14.23 15.94 -9.29
N ILE A 172 -14.34 14.78 -8.63
CA ILE A 172 -14.66 14.67 -7.20
C ILE A 172 -13.39 14.99 -6.40
N SER A 173 -13.48 15.91 -5.44
CA SER A 173 -12.33 16.23 -4.58
C SER A 173 -12.06 15.12 -3.57
N ARG A 174 -10.80 14.95 -3.15
CA ARG A 174 -10.41 14.01 -2.09
C ARG A 174 -11.19 14.25 -0.81
N ARG A 175 -11.43 15.52 -0.45
CA ARG A 175 -12.32 15.91 0.67
C ARG A 175 -13.72 15.32 0.53
N ALA A 176 -14.38 15.56 -0.62
CA ALA A 176 -15.73 15.07 -0.85
C ALA A 176 -15.78 13.54 -0.87
N ALA A 177 -14.77 12.88 -1.43
CA ALA A 177 -14.66 11.43 -1.41
C ALA A 177 -14.52 10.86 0.02
N LEU A 178 -13.70 11.49 0.89
CA LEU A 178 -13.55 11.09 2.28
C LEU A 178 -14.86 11.27 3.07
N GLU A 179 -15.52 12.41 2.91
CA GLU A 179 -16.81 12.71 3.55
C GLU A 179 -17.88 11.70 3.10
N ALA A 180 -17.97 11.41 1.80
CA ALA A 180 -18.88 10.39 1.26
C ALA A 180 -18.51 8.97 1.75
N PHE A 181 -17.23 8.71 1.99
CA PHE A 181 -16.76 7.48 2.61
C PHE A 181 -17.09 7.41 4.11
N GLY A 182 -17.60 8.47 4.73
CA GLY A 182 -17.95 8.55 6.15
C GLY A 182 -16.76 8.93 7.04
N CYS A 183 -15.66 9.40 6.47
CA CYS A 183 -14.51 9.92 7.20
C CYS A 183 -14.69 11.40 7.52
N ARG A 184 -13.85 11.92 8.42
CA ARG A 184 -13.85 13.31 8.88
C ARG A 184 -12.51 13.97 8.53
N PRO A 185 -12.35 14.59 7.35
CA PRO A 185 -11.07 15.13 6.88
C PRO A 185 -10.41 16.15 7.83
N GLU A 186 -11.20 16.87 8.61
CA GLU A 186 -10.72 17.82 9.62
C GLU A 186 -9.98 17.16 10.79
N LEU A 187 -10.14 15.84 10.98
CA LEU A 187 -9.46 15.07 12.02
C LEU A 187 -8.15 14.42 11.54
N ILE A 188 -7.75 14.55 10.28
CA ILE A 188 -6.55 13.90 9.73
C ILE A 188 -5.29 14.24 10.53
N ALA A 189 -5.14 15.50 10.98
CA ALA A 189 -3.99 15.90 11.78
C ALA A 189 -3.89 15.14 13.12
N ALA A 190 -5.01 14.69 13.67
CA ALA A 190 -5.05 13.93 14.93
C ALA A 190 -4.64 12.46 14.76
N GLU A 191 -4.48 11.97 13.52
CA GLU A 191 -4.00 10.62 13.25
C GLU A 191 -2.48 10.47 13.42
N ALA A 192 -1.76 11.58 13.57
CA ALA A 192 -0.33 11.58 13.79
C ALA A 192 0.05 10.78 15.06
N ARG A 193 0.97 9.84 14.92
CA ARG A 193 1.53 9.10 16.06
C ARG A 193 2.65 9.89 16.71
N ASP A 194 2.71 9.84 18.04
CA ASP A 194 3.82 10.38 18.81
C ASP A 194 5.09 9.55 18.53
N PRO A 195 6.13 10.13 17.90
CA PRO A 195 7.38 9.41 17.61
C PRO A 195 8.05 8.86 18.87
N GLY A 196 7.87 9.50 20.03
CA GLY A 196 8.42 9.02 21.31
C GLY A 196 7.77 7.74 21.83
N ARG A 197 6.62 7.34 21.25
CA ARG A 197 5.87 6.14 21.63
C ARG A 197 5.88 5.04 20.58
N VAL A 198 6.44 5.28 19.39
CA VAL A 198 6.50 4.28 18.31
C VAL A 198 7.85 3.57 18.35
N LEU A 199 7.85 2.24 18.56
CA LEU A 199 9.06 1.41 18.54
C LEU A 199 9.61 1.25 17.12
N GLY A 200 8.73 1.23 16.13
CA GLY A 200 9.07 1.06 14.73
C GLY A 200 7.84 0.73 13.88
N TYR A 201 8.10 0.61 12.58
CA TYR A 201 7.14 0.17 11.57
C TYR A 201 7.75 -1.02 10.82
N VAL A 202 6.98 -2.10 10.67
CA VAL A 202 7.38 -3.30 9.93
C VAL A 202 6.32 -3.60 8.89
N GLU A 203 6.76 -3.77 7.65
CA GLU A 203 5.93 -4.13 6.51
C GLU A 203 6.48 -5.39 5.86
N VAL A 204 5.59 -6.34 5.57
CA VAL A 204 5.89 -7.50 4.73
C VAL A 204 5.34 -7.19 3.35
N HIS A 205 6.18 -7.34 2.33
CA HIS A 205 5.82 -7.04 0.97
C HIS A 205 6.41 -8.08 0.01
N ILE A 206 5.77 -8.25 -1.16
CA ILE A 206 6.39 -8.97 -2.27
C ILE A 206 7.56 -8.16 -2.81
N GLU A 207 8.56 -8.83 -3.40
CA GLU A 207 9.74 -8.16 -3.94
C GLU A 207 9.38 -7.20 -5.09
N GLN A 208 8.35 -7.51 -5.87
CA GLN A 208 8.02 -6.86 -7.16
C GLN A 208 9.18 -6.89 -8.18
N GLY A 209 10.15 -7.77 -7.94
CA GLY A 209 11.33 -8.00 -8.76
C GLY A 209 11.71 -9.49 -8.80
N PRO A 210 12.72 -9.86 -9.59
CA PRO A 210 13.06 -11.25 -9.85
C PRO A 210 14.22 -11.80 -9.00
N VAL A 211 14.81 -11.03 -8.09
CA VAL A 211 16.11 -11.34 -7.45
C VAL A 211 15.99 -12.51 -6.48
N LEU A 212 15.00 -12.52 -5.59
CA LEU A 212 14.81 -13.60 -4.62
C LEU A 212 14.47 -14.92 -5.33
N GLU A 213 13.66 -14.87 -6.39
CA GLU A 213 13.35 -16.04 -7.21
C GLU A 213 14.61 -16.57 -7.90
N ALA A 214 15.38 -15.71 -8.57
CA ALA A 214 16.60 -16.08 -9.27
C ALA A 214 17.66 -16.67 -8.32
N ASP A 215 17.75 -16.16 -7.10
CA ASP A 215 18.68 -16.63 -6.07
C ASP A 215 18.13 -17.83 -5.25
N GLY A 216 16.88 -18.25 -5.48
CA GLY A 216 16.24 -19.33 -4.72
C GLY A 216 16.06 -19.01 -3.23
N LEU A 217 15.83 -17.74 -2.88
CA LEU A 217 15.67 -17.25 -1.52
C LEU A 217 14.20 -17.02 -1.17
N ALA A 218 13.79 -17.45 0.03
CA ALA A 218 12.41 -17.33 0.47
C ALA A 218 12.05 -15.95 1.05
N VAL A 219 13.03 -15.20 1.57
CA VAL A 219 12.83 -13.91 2.25
C VAL A 219 14.05 -13.01 2.05
N GLY A 220 13.79 -11.73 1.78
CA GLY A 220 14.78 -10.65 1.79
C GLY A 220 14.59 -9.70 2.96
N VAL A 221 15.69 -9.15 3.49
CA VAL A 221 15.65 -8.03 4.44
C VAL A 221 15.95 -6.75 3.68
N VAL A 222 14.93 -5.91 3.49
CA VAL A 222 15.05 -4.64 2.78
C VAL A 222 15.95 -3.70 3.58
N THR A 223 16.95 -3.11 2.93
CA THR A 223 17.92 -2.19 3.57
C THR A 223 17.77 -0.75 3.11
N ALA A 224 17.22 -0.53 1.92
CA ALA A 224 16.95 0.77 1.34
C ALA A 224 15.84 0.65 0.28
N ILE A 225 15.24 1.79 -0.04
CA ILE A 225 14.27 1.96 -1.13
C ILE A 225 14.84 3.01 -2.07
N ASN A 226 14.79 2.77 -3.37
CA ASN A 226 15.26 3.74 -4.37
C ASN A 226 14.39 5.01 -4.35
N GLY A 227 15.02 6.17 -4.51
CA GLY A 227 14.29 7.41 -4.77
C GLY A 227 13.63 7.36 -6.16
N ALA A 228 12.36 7.77 -6.24
CA ALA A 228 11.63 7.85 -7.51
C ALA A 228 11.37 9.32 -7.89
N SER A 229 11.50 9.64 -9.17
CA SER A 229 11.09 10.93 -9.74
C SER A 229 10.21 10.69 -10.95
N ARG A 230 9.03 11.31 -10.97
CA ARG A 230 8.09 11.25 -12.09
C ARG A 230 8.05 12.62 -12.77
N GLY A 231 8.16 12.64 -14.09
CA GLY A 231 8.13 13.85 -14.90
C GLY A 231 7.17 13.72 -16.07
N ARG A 232 6.56 14.83 -16.48
CA ARG A 232 5.77 14.90 -17.72
C ARG A 232 6.54 15.74 -18.73
N VAL A 233 6.83 15.15 -19.88
CA VAL A 233 7.49 15.85 -21.00
C VAL A 233 6.44 16.13 -22.08
N GLY A 234 6.30 17.40 -22.44
CA GLY A 234 5.48 17.82 -23.58
C GLY A 234 6.36 18.13 -24.78
N VAL A 235 6.21 17.38 -25.86
CA VAL A 235 6.87 17.69 -27.14
C VAL A 235 5.87 18.37 -28.06
N ARG A 236 6.16 19.62 -28.44
CA ARG A 236 5.33 20.37 -29.38
C ARG A 236 5.92 20.30 -30.78
N GLY A 237 5.08 19.92 -31.74
CA GLY A 237 5.37 19.92 -33.17
C GLY A 237 4.44 20.86 -33.94
N GLU A 238 4.34 20.63 -35.24
CA GLU A 238 3.46 21.35 -36.16
C GLU A 238 2.59 20.33 -36.92
N SER A 239 1.26 20.47 -36.81
CA SER A 239 0.32 19.60 -37.51
C SER A 239 0.32 19.90 -39.00
N GLY A 240 0.44 18.86 -39.83
CA GLY A 240 0.41 18.98 -41.28
C GLY A 240 -0.15 17.73 -41.93
N HIS A 241 -0.57 17.83 -43.20
CA HIS A 241 -1.15 16.70 -43.91
C HIS A 241 -0.08 15.63 -44.20
N ALA A 242 -0.35 14.39 -43.75
CA ALA A 242 0.63 13.31 -43.72
C ALA A 242 1.17 12.89 -45.10
N GLY A 243 0.42 13.13 -46.18
CA GLY A 243 0.85 12.80 -47.54
C GLY A 243 1.49 13.94 -48.33
N THR A 244 1.32 15.20 -47.91
CA THR A 244 1.67 16.36 -48.75
C THR A 244 2.74 17.25 -48.14
N VAL A 245 3.00 17.16 -46.83
CA VAL A 245 4.14 17.86 -46.21
C VAL A 245 5.42 17.04 -46.46
N PRO A 246 6.39 17.57 -47.22
CA PRO A 246 7.66 16.91 -47.47
C PRO A 246 8.40 16.65 -46.16
N MET A 247 9.15 15.54 -46.08
CA MET A 247 9.83 15.12 -44.84
C MET A 247 10.73 16.20 -44.24
N ILE A 248 11.47 16.94 -45.08
CA ILE A 248 12.38 18.01 -44.65
C ILE A 248 11.69 19.23 -44.01
N MET A 249 10.37 19.35 -44.16
CA MET A 249 9.57 20.45 -43.61
C MET A 249 8.78 20.05 -42.36
N ARG A 250 8.81 18.77 -41.98
CA ARG A 250 8.01 18.29 -40.84
C ARG A 250 8.64 18.74 -39.52
N ARG A 251 7.78 19.19 -38.61
CA ARG A 251 8.09 19.31 -37.18
C ARG A 251 7.26 18.28 -36.43
N ASP A 252 7.59 17.01 -36.64
CA ASP A 252 6.84 15.88 -36.12
C ASP A 252 7.13 15.68 -34.61
N ALA A 253 6.10 15.88 -33.78
CA ALA A 253 6.21 15.73 -32.33
C ALA A 253 6.46 14.28 -31.91
N LEU A 254 5.88 13.31 -32.62
CA LEU A 254 6.02 11.88 -32.30
C LEU A 254 7.44 11.41 -32.61
N ALA A 255 7.96 11.75 -33.80
CA ALA A 255 9.33 11.41 -34.17
C ALA A 255 10.36 11.99 -33.19
N ARG A 256 10.18 13.24 -32.74
CA ARG A 256 11.05 13.85 -31.71
C ARG A 256 10.90 13.21 -30.33
N SER A 257 9.73 12.69 -30.00
CA SER A 257 9.49 12.03 -28.71
C SER A 257 10.28 10.73 -28.61
N PHE A 258 10.41 9.97 -29.70
CA PHE A 258 11.24 8.75 -29.74
C PHE A 258 12.73 9.06 -29.49
N ASP A 259 13.32 10.04 -30.18
CA ASP A 259 14.73 10.43 -29.97
C ASP A 259 15.00 10.90 -28.53
N SER A 260 14.04 11.62 -27.94
CA SER A 260 14.14 12.07 -26.54
C SER A 260 14.12 10.88 -25.57
N SER A 261 13.24 9.91 -25.78
CA SER A 261 13.13 8.70 -24.97
C SER A 261 14.38 7.82 -25.07
N ASP A 262 14.95 7.65 -26.25
CA ASP A 262 16.18 6.87 -26.45
C ASP A 262 17.35 7.49 -25.68
N ARG A 263 17.50 8.82 -25.75
CA ARG A 263 18.55 9.53 -25.01
C ARG A 263 18.38 9.43 -23.50
N ILE A 264 17.15 9.44 -23.00
CA ILE A 264 16.85 9.21 -21.58
C ILE A 264 17.21 7.77 -21.19
N GLY A 265 16.81 6.78 -22.00
CA GLY A 265 17.12 5.36 -21.75
C GLY A 265 18.62 5.08 -21.63
N TRP A 266 19.44 5.65 -22.52
CA TRP A 266 20.90 5.51 -22.46
C TRP A 266 21.56 6.25 -21.29
N ALA A 267 20.94 7.32 -20.77
CA ALA A 267 21.42 7.99 -19.58
C ALA A 267 21.13 7.18 -18.30
N TRP A 268 20.07 6.36 -18.30
CA TRP A 268 19.69 5.47 -17.20
C TRP A 268 20.52 4.17 -17.11
N LEU A 269 21.12 3.72 -18.22
CA LEU A 269 21.96 2.52 -18.26
C LEU A 269 23.44 2.77 -17.87
N ARG A 270 23.82 4.00 -17.49
CA ARG A 270 25.16 4.37 -17.02
C ARG A 270 25.14 4.65 -15.53
#